data_AF-A0A2G1XXI7-F1
#
_entry.id   AF-A0A2G1XXI7-F1
#
_cell.length_a   1.000
_cell.length_b   1.000
_cell.length_c   1.000
_cell.angle_alpha   90.00
_cell.angle_beta   90.00
_cell.angle_gamma   90.00
#
_symmetry.space_group_name_H-M   'P 1'
#
loop_
_entity.id
_entity.type
_entity.pdbx_description
1 polymer ?
#
loop_
_entity_poly.entity_id
_entity_poly.type
_entity_poly.pdbx_seq_one_letter_code
_entity_poly.pdbx_strand_id
1 'polypeptide(L)' 'MRSEEEYSEEDLERIRQVVNSGVHSVERKPFRFSLLFLWWIVVAAMGGVAWFFARMIGAV' A
#
# COMPACT_ATOMS: atom_id res chain seq x y z
N MET A 1 -10.46 21.53 14.08
CA MET A 1 -9.15 21.16 14.63
C MET A 1 -8.61 22.36 15.39
N ARG A 2 -8.04 22.13 16.57
CA ARG A 2 -7.46 23.18 17.43
C ARG A 2 -6.23 23.79 16.74
N SER A 3 -5.99 25.10 16.86
CA SER A 3 -4.84 25.76 16.21
C SER A 3 -3.53 25.46 16.95
N GLU A 4 -2.38 25.56 16.26
CA GLU A 4 -1.06 25.26 16.84
C GLU A 4 -0.70 26.22 17.99
N GLU A 5 -1.20 27.46 17.94
CA GLU A 5 -1.06 28.49 18.98
C GLU A 5 -1.82 28.17 20.28
N GLU A 6 -2.75 27.22 20.25
CA GLU A 6 -3.57 26.80 21.40
C GLU A 6 -2.91 25.71 22.25
N TYR A 7 -1.73 25.22 21.84
CA TYR A 7 -0.97 24.20 22.57
C TYR A 7 0.13 24.85 23.42
N SER A 8 0.30 24.35 24.65
CA SER A 8 1.50 24.69 25.43
C SER A 8 2.75 24.12 24.76
N GLU A 9 3.93 24.68 25.04
CA GLU A 9 5.19 24.14 24.50
C GLU A 9 5.40 22.67 24.89
N GLU A 10 5.03 22.28 26.11
CA GLU A 10 5.09 20.89 26.58
C GLU A 10 4.18 19.97 25.75
N ASP A 11 2.96 20.43 25.45
CA ASP A 11 2.02 19.67 24.62
C ASP A 11 2.55 19.49 23.20
N LEU A 12 3.15 20.54 22.63
CA LEU A 12 3.78 20.48 21.31
C LEU A 12 4.93 19.46 21.29
N GLU A 13 5.73 19.41 22.35
CA GLU A 13 6.85 18.48 22.47
C GLU A 13 6.37 17.03 22.56
N ARG A 14 5.32 16.80 23.34
CA ARG A 14 4.67 15.49 23.47
C ARG A 14 4.04 15.03 22.15
N ILE A 15 3.41 15.94 21.40
CA ILE A 15 2.87 15.67 20.06
C ILE A 15 3.99 15.28 19.11
N ARG A 16 5.09 16.04 19.07
CA ARG A 16 6.24 15.74 18.19
C ARG A 16 6.86 14.40 18.52
N GLN A 17 6.97 14.06 19.81
CA GLN A 17 7.47 12.77 20.26
C GLN A 17 6.57 11.64 19.74
N VAL A 18 5.25 11.74 19.91
CA VAL A 18 4.32 10.70 19.45
C VAL A 18 4.31 10.58 17.93
N VAL A 19 4.20 11.69 17.20
CA VAL A 19 4.10 11.71 15.73
C VAL A 19 5.37 11.15 15.06
N ASN A 20 6.55 11.43 15.61
CA ASN A 20 7.82 10.98 15.03
C ASN A 20 8.35 9.67 15.62
N SER A 21 7.64 9.05 16.57
CA SER A 21 8.06 7.78 17.20
C SER A 21 7.41 6.56 16.57
N GLY A 22 8.01 5.38 16.83
CA GLY A 22 7.41 4.08 16.53
C GLY A 22 7.24 3.80 15.04
N VAL A 23 6.02 3.48 14.61
CA VAL A 23 5.72 3.06 13.22
C VAL A 23 5.94 4.20 12.21
N HIS A 24 5.87 5.45 12.67
CA HIS A 24 6.08 6.64 11.85
C HIS A 24 7.55 7.07 11.75
N SER A 25 8.46 6.43 12.51
CA SER A 25 9.90 6.74 12.47
C SER A 25 10.62 6.13 11.27
N VAL A 26 9.94 5.29 10.48
CA VAL A 26 10.49 4.68 9.28
C VAL A 26 10.11 5.51 8.06
N GLU A 27 11.11 5.88 7.26
CA GLU A 27 10.90 6.61 6.01
C GLU A 27 9.97 5.81 5.08
N ARG A 28 8.82 6.41 4.75
CA ARG A 28 7.82 5.76 3.89
C ARG A 28 8.36 5.70 2.47
N LYS A 29 8.78 4.51 2.05
CA LYS A 29 9.15 4.28 0.66
C LYS A 29 7.93 4.54 -0.24
N PRO A 30 8.13 5.14 -1.43
CA PRO A 30 7.04 5.33 -2.38
C PRO A 30 6.43 3.99 -2.77
N PHE A 31 5.15 4.02 -3.16
CA PHE A 31 4.44 2.82 -3.58
C PHE A 31 5.17 2.15 -4.76
N ARG A 32 5.45 0.85 -4.63
CA ARG A 32 6.14 0.08 -5.65
C ARG A 32 5.12 -0.41 -6.68
N PHE A 33 4.94 0.33 -7.77
CA PHE A 33 4.07 -0.07 -8.89
C PHE A 33 4.39 -1.46 -9.46
N SER A 34 5.62 -1.95 -9.26
CA SER A 34 6.00 -3.32 -9.61
C SER A 34 5.18 -4.39 -8.89
N LEU A 35 4.72 -4.14 -7.66
CA LEU A 35 3.87 -5.07 -6.93
C LEU A 35 2.46 -5.17 -7.54
N LEU A 36 1.94 -4.05 -8.06
CA LEU A 36 0.68 -4.03 -8.79
C LEU A 36 0.81 -4.78 -10.12
N PHE A 37 1.90 -4.56 -10.85
CA PHE A 37 2.16 -5.25 -12.11
C PHE A 37 2.33 -6.76 -11.93
N LEU A 38 2.99 -7.18 -10.84
CA LEU A 38 3.13 -8.60 -10.49
C LEU A 38 1.76 -9.29 -10.35
N TRP A 39 0.79 -8.62 -9.73
CA TRP A 39 -0.57 -9.15 -9.61
C TRP A 39 -1.24 -9.37 -10.97
N TRP A 40 -1.06 -8.44 -11.90
CA TRP A 40 -1.58 -8.60 -13.27
C TRP A 40 -0.95 -9.77 -14.02
N ILE A 41 0.34 -10.04 -13.80
CA ILE A 41 1.01 -11.23 -14.37
C ILE A 41 0.34 -12.51 -13.86
N VAL A 42 0.08 -12.61 -12.56
CA VAL A 42 -0.58 -13.79 -11.96
C VAL A 42 -1.98 -13.99 -12.55
N VAL A 43 -2.77 -12.92 -12.64
CA VAL A 43 -4.11 -12.96 -13.23
C VAL A 43 -4.07 -13.37 -14.70
N ALA A 44 -3.15 -12.79 -15.49
CA ALA A 44 -2.99 -13.12 -16.91
C ALA A 44 -2.55 -14.57 -17.11
N ALA A 45 -1.64 -15.08 -16.28
CA ALA A 45 -1.18 -16.46 -16.33
C ALA A 45 -2.33 -17.43 -16.01
N MET A 46 -3.08 -17.20 -14.92
CA MET A 46 -4.24 -18.01 -14.59
C MET A 46 -5.32 -17.96 -15.66
N GLY A 47 -5.59 -16.76 -16.21
CA GLY A 47 -6.53 -16.58 -17.32
C GLY A 47 -6.10 -17.31 -18.58
N GLY A 48 -4.81 -17.25 -18.93
CA GLY A 48 -4.24 -17.95 -20.08
C GLY A 48 -4.33 -19.47 -19.95
N VAL A 49 -4.05 -20.02 -18.76
CA VAL A 49 -4.20 -21.46 -18.49
C VAL A 49 -5.67 -21.88 -18.59
N ALA A 50 -6.58 -21.12 -17.98
CA ALA A 50 -8.02 -21.41 -18.06
C ALA A 50 -8.53 -21.38 -19.50
N TRP A 51 -8.13 -20.37 -20.28
CA TRP A 51 -8.48 -20.25 -21.69
C TRP A 51 -7.91 -21.41 -22.53
N PHE A 52 -6.67 -21.82 -22.27
CA PHE A 52 -6.06 -22.97 -22.93
C PHE A 52 -6.84 -24.27 -22.72
N PHE A 53 -7.26 -24.55 -21.49
CA PHE A 53 -8.12 -25.71 -21.21
C PHE A 53 -9.50 -25.57 -21.87
N ALA A 54 -10.12 -24.39 -21.81
CA ALA A 54 -11.40 -24.13 -22.47
C ALA A 54 -11.34 -24.41 -23.99
N ARG A 55 -10.23 -24.04 -24.63
CA ARG A 55 -9.95 -24.31 -26.04
C ARG A 55 -9.84 -25.82 -26.32
N MET A 56 -9.17 -26.58 -25.45
CA MET A 56 -9.01 -28.03 -25.65
C MET A 56 -10.33 -28.80 -25.56
N ILE A 57 -11.28 -28.33 -24.75
CA ILE A 57 -12.59 -28.96 -24.58
C ILE A 57 -13.67 -28.40 -25.53
N GLY A 58 -13.31 -27.44 -26.40
CA GLY A 58 -14.23 -26.82 -27.35
C GLY A 58 -15.24 -25.85 -26.73
N ALA A 59 -14.99 -25.38 -25.50
CA ALA A 59 -15.80 -24.35 -24.85
C ALA A 59 -15.54 -22.94 -25.43
N VAL A 60 -14.39 -22.76 -26.10
CA VAL A 60 -13.98 -21.54 -26.84
C VAL A 60 -13.26 -21.90 -28.14
#